data_AF-A0A3M1BWF1-F1
#
_entry.id   AF-A0A3M1BWF1-F1
#
_cell.length_a   1.000
_cell.length_b   1.000
_cell.length_c   1.000
_cell.angle_alpha   90.00
_cell.angle_beta   90.00
_cell.angle_gamma   90.00
#
_symmetry.space_group_name_H-M   'P 1'
#
loop_
_entity.id
_entity.type
_entity.pdbx_description
1 polymer ?
#
loop_
_entity_poly.entity_id
_entity_poly.type
_entity_poly.pdbx_seq_one_letter_code
_entity_poly.pdbx_strand_id
1 'polypeptide(L)'
;MSFLTSLTLLRRRPSGFREDRKSIKVGIPRFLNVWGTHQFWVGFFNALGVGKIVFSSETSEEQYREYGKGRITMDSCYPVKALAGHMGELLHRDINLLFVPMIYSLPSFLKGHVVDTLSCTRVMMSVENLKAGFLREKDEFSQRGIKFVSPFVPFAEPEILPKYLWES
;
A
#
# COMPACT_ATOMS: atom_id res chain seq x y z
N MET A 1 -17.41 -17.84 -21.67
CA MET A 1 -17.16 -16.40 -21.44
C MET A 1 -16.65 -15.80 -22.74
N SER A 2 -17.36 -14.82 -23.30
CA SER A 2 -17.12 -14.31 -24.66
C SER A 2 -15.78 -13.57 -24.76
N PHE A 3 -14.97 -13.93 -25.76
CA PHE A 3 -13.70 -13.28 -26.12
C PHE A 3 -13.81 -11.76 -26.34
N LEU A 4 -15.01 -11.24 -26.58
CA LEU A 4 -15.26 -9.83 -26.87
C LEU A 4 -15.15 -8.91 -25.64
N THR A 5 -15.30 -9.43 -24.41
CA THR A 5 -15.17 -8.61 -23.19
C THR A 5 -13.72 -8.23 -22.87
N SER A 6 -12.74 -8.93 -23.45
CA SER A 6 -11.30 -8.69 -23.22
C SER A 6 -10.77 -7.47 -23.99
N LEU A 7 -11.29 -7.19 -25.18
CA LEU A 7 -10.82 -6.09 -26.04
C LEU A 7 -11.25 -4.69 -25.56
N THR A 8 -12.37 -4.58 -24.85
CA THR A 8 -12.81 -3.31 -24.25
C THR A 8 -11.96 -2.90 -23.04
N LEU A 9 -11.44 -3.87 -22.28
CA LEU A 9 -10.48 -3.64 -21.18
C LEU A 9 -9.09 -3.19 -21.67
N LEU A 10 -8.69 -3.64 -22.88
CA LEU A 10 -7.43 -3.28 -23.52
C LEU A 10 -7.50 -1.99 -24.34
N ARG A 11 -8.67 -1.35 -24.45
CA ARG A 11 -8.80 -0.06 -25.15
C ARG A 11 -8.08 1.02 -24.35
N ARG A 12 -6.85 1.35 -24.78
CA ARG A 12 -6.01 2.42 -24.21
C ARG A 12 -6.83 3.73 -24.21
N ARG A 13 -7.24 4.19 -23.02
CA ARG A 13 -7.99 5.44 -22.86
C ARG A 13 -7.14 6.64 -23.34
N PRO A 14 -7.78 7.73 -23.81
CA PRO A 14 -7.07 8.89 -24.35
C PRO A 14 -6.15 9.54 -23.32
N SER A 15 -5.08 10.18 -23.80
CA SER A 15 -4.02 10.83 -23.02
C SER A 15 -4.47 11.94 -22.07
N GLY A 16 -5.69 12.47 -22.20
CA GLY A 16 -6.19 13.60 -21.39
C GLY A 16 -6.19 13.34 -19.88
N PHE A 17 -6.40 12.10 -19.44
CA PHE A 17 -6.35 11.75 -18.00
C PHE A 17 -4.94 11.76 -17.39
N ARG A 18 -3.88 11.90 -18.21
CA ARG A 18 -2.49 11.85 -17.71
C ARG A 18 -2.05 13.16 -17.07
N GLU A 19 -2.58 14.31 -17.49
CA GLU A 19 -2.20 15.60 -16.88
C GLU A 19 -2.76 15.74 -15.47
N ASP A 20 -4.02 15.35 -15.23
CA ASP A 20 -4.63 15.38 -13.90
C ASP A 20 -3.87 14.55 -12.86
N ARG A 21 -3.31 13.41 -13.28
CA ARG A 21 -2.60 12.48 -12.40
C ARG A 21 -1.21 12.95 -11.99
N LYS A 22 -0.64 13.94 -12.67
CA LYS A 22 0.63 14.56 -12.26
C LYS A 22 0.52 15.29 -10.93
N SER A 23 -0.69 15.70 -10.53
CA SER A 23 -0.94 16.31 -9.22
C SER A 23 -0.90 15.29 -8.07
N ILE A 24 -1.00 13.99 -8.37
CA ILE A 24 -1.03 12.93 -7.35
C ILE A 24 0.39 12.67 -6.85
N LYS A 25 0.54 12.75 -5.52
CA LYS A 25 1.76 12.47 -4.76
C LYS A 25 1.46 11.32 -3.81
N VAL A 26 1.97 10.14 -4.14
CA VAL A 26 1.70 8.90 -3.43
C VAL A 26 2.76 8.66 -2.37
N GLY A 27 2.36 8.61 -1.10
CA GLY A 27 3.18 8.13 0.01
C GLY A 27 3.11 6.61 0.12
N ILE A 28 4.25 5.93 0.19
CA ILE A 28 4.35 4.47 0.38
C ILE A 28 5.26 4.19 1.59
N PRO A 29 4.79 3.51 2.64
CA PRO A 29 5.62 3.20 3.79
C PRO A 29 6.66 2.13 3.44
N ARG A 30 7.92 2.33 3.84
CA ARG A 30 9.03 1.35 3.73
C ARG A 30 8.89 0.23 4.76
N PHE A 31 7.80 -0.52 4.71
CA PHE A 31 7.47 -1.57 5.67
C PHE A 31 7.60 -2.97 5.07
N LEU A 32 8.20 -3.90 5.81
CA LEU A 32 8.30 -5.34 5.54
C LEU A 32 8.23 -5.75 4.05
N ASN A 33 7.09 -6.25 3.57
CA ASN A 33 6.92 -6.81 2.23
C ASN A 33 7.03 -5.76 1.11
N VAL A 34 6.89 -4.46 1.43
CA VAL A 34 7.14 -3.39 0.46
C VAL A 34 8.60 -3.37 0.03
N TRP A 35 9.56 -3.75 0.89
CA TRP A 35 10.97 -3.86 0.48
C TRP A 35 11.16 -4.85 -0.67
N GLY A 36 10.50 -6.00 -0.63
CA GLY A 36 10.56 -6.99 -1.72
C GLY A 36 9.73 -6.62 -2.95
N THR A 37 8.73 -5.75 -2.80
CA THR A 37 7.73 -5.46 -3.85
C THR A 37 7.79 -4.04 -4.38
N HIS A 38 8.72 -3.20 -3.90
CA HIS A 38 8.80 -1.78 -4.26
C HIS A 38 8.94 -1.55 -5.77
N GLN A 39 9.67 -2.40 -6.47
CA GLN A 39 9.87 -2.28 -7.92
C GLN A 39 8.54 -2.39 -8.68
N PHE A 40 7.65 -3.29 -8.23
CA PHE A 40 6.30 -3.40 -8.78
C PHE A 40 5.52 -2.10 -8.55
N TRP A 41 5.53 -1.55 -7.33
CA TRP A 41 4.78 -0.33 -6.99
C TRP A 41 5.29 0.90 -7.75
N VAL A 42 6.60 1.06 -7.86
CA VAL A 42 7.22 2.13 -8.66
C VAL A 42 6.80 2.00 -10.13
N GLY A 43 6.91 0.80 -10.71
CA GLY A 43 6.47 0.55 -12.09
C GLY A 43 4.98 0.82 -12.29
N PHE A 44 4.15 0.36 -11.37
CA PHE A 44 2.69 0.51 -11.40
C PHE A 44 2.28 2.00 -11.42
N PHE A 45 2.74 2.80 -10.46
CA PHE A 45 2.38 4.21 -10.38
C PHE A 45 2.97 5.04 -11.53
N ASN A 46 4.17 4.70 -11.99
CA ASN A 46 4.76 5.31 -13.18
C ASN A 46 3.92 4.99 -14.44
N ALA A 47 3.47 3.75 -14.61
CA ALA A 47 2.60 3.35 -15.73
C ALA A 47 1.24 4.06 -15.71
N LEU A 48 0.70 4.32 -14.51
CA LEU A 48 -0.52 5.11 -14.32
C LEU A 48 -0.35 6.61 -14.63
N GLY A 49 0.89 7.10 -14.64
CA GLY A 49 1.22 8.51 -14.87
C GLY A 49 1.10 9.38 -13.61
N VAL A 50 1.31 8.80 -12.43
CA VAL A 50 1.35 9.54 -11.15
C VAL A 50 2.57 10.47 -11.12
N GLY A 51 2.40 11.66 -10.53
CA GLY A 51 3.45 12.69 -10.52
C GLY A 51 4.64 12.40 -9.62
N LYS A 52 4.41 11.95 -8.38
CA LYS A 52 5.49 11.71 -7.40
C LYS A 52 5.20 10.51 -6.52
N ILE A 53 6.22 9.70 -6.29
CA ILE A 53 6.22 8.61 -5.31
C ILE A 53 7.16 9.01 -4.18
N VAL A 54 6.67 8.99 -2.95
CA VAL A 54 7.40 9.36 -1.74
C VAL A 54 7.43 8.16 -0.81
N PHE A 55 8.62 7.67 -0.51
CA PHE A 55 8.78 6.64 0.52
C PHE A 55 9.05 7.30 1.87
N SER A 56 8.64 6.64 2.96
CA SER A 56 9.05 7.03 4.32
C SER A 56 10.56 6.87 4.52
N SER A 57 11.07 7.43 5.61
CA SER A 57 12.48 7.31 6.00
C SER A 57 12.86 5.87 6.38
N GLU A 58 14.15 5.64 6.67
CA GLU A 58 14.59 4.35 7.20
C GLU A 58 13.98 4.09 8.58
N THR A 59 13.76 2.81 8.90
CA THR A 59 13.13 2.46 10.17
C THR A 59 14.07 2.79 11.32
N SER A 60 13.61 3.66 12.23
CA SER A 60 14.31 3.95 13.49
C SER A 60 13.33 3.93 14.66
N GLU A 61 13.86 3.80 15.88
CA GLU A 61 13.02 3.92 17.08
C GLU A 61 12.48 5.34 17.24
N GLU A 62 13.28 6.34 16.90
CA GLU A 62 12.92 7.75 16.94
C GLU A 62 11.71 8.02 16.04
N GLN A 63 11.72 7.49 14.81
CA GLN A 63 10.60 7.58 13.88
C GLN A 63 9.31 7.03 14.49
N TYR A 64 9.36 5.86 15.13
CA TYR A 64 8.19 5.30 15.82
C TYR A 64 7.74 6.18 17.00
N ARG A 65 8.68 6.65 17.82
CA ARG A 65 8.37 7.46 19.01
C ARG A 65 7.72 8.79 18.64
N GLU A 66 8.17 9.41 17.57
CA GLU A 66 7.67 10.71 17.08
C GLU A 66 6.33 10.57 16.36
N TYR A 67 6.20 9.60 15.46
CA TYR A 67 5.06 9.53 14.53
C TYR A 67 4.06 8.40 14.80
N GLY A 68 4.46 7.32 15.48
CA GLY A 68 3.65 6.11 15.64
C GLY A 68 3.11 5.87 17.05
N LYS A 69 3.62 6.56 18.06
CA LYS A 69 3.25 6.36 19.47
C LYS A 69 1.75 6.58 19.69
N GLY A 70 1.10 5.63 20.38
CA GLY A 70 -0.32 5.72 20.73
C GLY A 70 -1.31 5.36 19.61
N ARG A 71 -0.81 4.94 18.44
CA ARG A 71 -1.63 4.50 17.28
C ARG A 71 -1.82 2.99 17.19
N ILE A 72 -1.13 2.24 18.04
CA ILE A 72 -1.24 0.79 18.07
C ILE A 72 -2.45 0.39 18.91
N THR A 73 -3.35 -0.37 18.30
CA THR A 73 -4.63 -0.82 18.89
C THR A 73 -4.59 -2.25 19.42
N MET A 74 -3.45 -2.95 19.24
CA MET A 74 -3.29 -4.36 19.56
C MET A 74 -1.83 -4.73 19.82
N ASP A 75 -1.59 -5.66 20.75
CA ASP A 75 -0.25 -6.15 21.08
C ASP A 75 0.42 -6.79 19.87
N SER A 76 1.35 -6.09 19.23
CA SER A 76 1.91 -6.48 17.93
C SER A 76 3.41 -6.60 17.92
N CYS A 77 3.92 -7.41 16.98
CA CYS A 77 5.34 -7.55 16.70
C CYS A 77 5.94 -6.22 16.20
N TYR A 78 7.26 -6.09 16.34
CA TYR A 78 7.97 -4.85 15.99
C TYR A 78 7.69 -4.33 14.56
N PRO A 79 7.60 -5.16 13.50
CA PRO A 79 7.28 -4.66 12.16
C PRO A 79 5.96 -3.89 12.06
N VAL A 80 4.95 -4.29 12.84
CA VAL A 80 3.66 -3.58 12.90
C VAL A 80 3.82 -2.25 13.64
N LYS A 81 4.62 -2.21 14.70
CA LYS A 81 4.93 -0.96 15.40
C LYS A 81 5.66 0.02 14.48
N ALA A 82 6.64 -0.47 13.73
CA ALA A 82 7.37 0.33 12.75
C ALA A 82 6.44 0.91 11.67
N LEU A 83 5.48 0.12 11.16
CA LEU A 83 4.50 0.62 10.18
C LEU A 83 3.70 1.82 10.73
N ALA A 84 3.36 1.85 12.01
CA ALA A 84 2.71 3.01 12.62
C ALA A 84 3.57 4.29 12.51
N GLY A 85 4.88 4.17 12.76
CA GLY A 85 5.84 5.26 12.58
C GLY A 85 5.93 5.71 11.12
N HIS A 86 6.07 4.77 10.18
CA HIS A 86 6.14 5.07 8.74
C HIS A 86 4.87 5.76 8.22
N MET A 87 3.68 5.29 8.63
CA MET A 87 2.41 5.90 8.26
C MET A 87 2.31 7.32 8.81
N GLY A 88 2.62 7.51 10.09
CA GLY A 88 2.57 8.82 10.72
C GLY A 88 3.57 9.81 10.10
N GLU A 89 4.80 9.38 9.81
CA GLU A 89 5.80 10.23 9.15
C GLU A 89 5.30 10.71 7.78
N LEU A 90 4.70 9.82 7.00
CA LEU A 90 4.17 10.15 5.67
C LEU A 90 3.04 11.17 5.72
N LEU A 91 2.25 11.23 6.79
CA LEU A 91 1.24 12.28 6.98
C LEU A 91 1.84 13.68 7.16
N HIS A 92 3.13 13.77 7.51
CA HIS A 92 3.89 15.02 7.61
C HIS A 92 4.70 15.33 6.34
N ARG A 93 4.63 14.47 5.31
CA ARG A 93 5.26 14.71 4.02
C ARG A 93 4.26 15.35 3.04
N ASP A 94 4.80 15.93 1.96
CA ASP A 94 4.01 16.49 0.87
C ASP A 94 3.43 15.38 -0.02
N ILE A 95 2.35 14.75 0.46
CA ILE A 95 1.57 13.72 -0.23
C ILE A 95 0.08 14.05 -0.17
N ASN A 96 -0.70 13.53 -1.11
CA ASN A 96 -2.17 13.62 -1.09
C ASN A 96 -2.86 12.24 -1.14
N LEU A 97 -2.08 11.17 -1.34
CA LEU A 97 -2.54 9.80 -1.29
C LEU A 97 -1.55 8.97 -0.47
N LEU A 98 -2.01 8.37 0.63
CA LEU A 98 -1.22 7.41 1.41
C LEU A 98 -1.62 5.99 0.98
N PHE A 99 -0.70 5.31 0.30
CA PHE A 99 -0.88 3.98 -0.23
C PHE A 99 -0.18 2.94 0.65
N VAL A 100 -0.96 2.06 1.27
CA VAL A 100 -0.44 1.02 2.19
C VAL A 100 -0.99 -0.34 1.76
N PRO A 101 -0.27 -1.12 0.94
CA PRO A 101 -0.80 -2.36 0.39
C PRO A 101 -0.91 -3.48 1.43
N MET A 102 -2.06 -4.14 1.47
CA MET A 102 -2.29 -5.37 2.24
C MET A 102 -1.80 -6.57 1.43
N ILE A 103 -0.49 -6.81 1.47
CA ILE A 103 0.14 -7.94 0.78
C ILE A 103 -0.27 -9.23 1.47
N TYR A 104 -1.10 -10.04 0.80
CA TYR A 104 -1.68 -11.27 1.31
C TYR A 104 -0.77 -12.47 1.10
N SER A 105 -0.25 -12.62 -0.11
CA SER A 105 0.55 -13.77 -0.56
C SER A 105 1.74 -13.26 -1.36
N LEU A 106 2.84 -14.01 -1.39
CA LEU A 106 4.03 -13.70 -2.18
C LEU A 106 4.49 -14.95 -2.93
N PRO A 107 5.08 -14.82 -4.13
CA PRO A 107 5.66 -15.97 -4.82
C PRO A 107 6.80 -16.59 -4.01
N SER A 108 6.92 -17.91 -4.03
CA SER A 108 7.98 -18.65 -3.35
C SER A 108 8.71 -19.60 -4.28
N PHE A 109 9.97 -19.87 -3.98
CA PHE A 109 10.78 -20.89 -4.65
C PHE A 109 10.56 -22.29 -4.05
N LEU A 110 9.89 -22.41 -2.90
CA LEU A 110 9.64 -23.67 -2.23
C LEU A 110 8.62 -24.52 -3.00
N LYS A 111 8.89 -25.83 -3.13
CA LYS A 111 8.08 -26.78 -3.90
C LYS A 111 7.91 -28.11 -3.14
N GLY A 112 6.98 -28.96 -3.59
CA GLY A 112 6.76 -30.30 -3.05
C GLY A 112 5.63 -30.32 -2.02
N HIS A 113 5.96 -30.11 -0.75
CA HIS A 113 4.99 -30.15 0.36
C HIS A 113 4.34 -28.80 0.69
N VAL A 114 4.71 -27.74 -0.03
CA VAL A 114 4.14 -26.41 0.19
C VAL A 114 2.80 -26.32 -0.52
N VAL A 115 1.75 -26.07 0.27
CA VAL A 115 0.38 -25.91 -0.24
C VAL A 115 0.16 -24.49 -0.76
N ASP A 116 0.65 -23.48 -0.03
CA ASP A 116 0.46 -22.07 -0.36
C ASP A 116 1.54 -21.19 0.29
N THR A 117 1.68 -19.95 -0.18
CA THR A 117 2.77 -19.02 0.15
C THR A 117 2.21 -17.69 0.63
N LEU A 118 1.62 -17.75 1.82
CA LEU A 118 0.96 -16.64 2.47
C LEU A 118 1.94 -15.76 3.26
N SER A 119 1.68 -14.47 3.29
CA SER A 119 2.33 -13.54 4.20
C SER A 119 1.81 -13.70 5.63
N CYS A 120 2.54 -13.14 6.60
CA CYS A 120 2.05 -13.08 7.97
C CYS A 120 0.75 -12.25 8.03
N THR A 121 -0.35 -12.90 8.45
CA THR A 121 -1.68 -12.27 8.57
C THR A 121 -1.67 -11.02 9.44
N ARG A 122 -0.83 -10.99 10.48
CA ARG A 122 -0.65 -9.82 11.36
C ARG A 122 -0.13 -8.60 10.62
N VAL A 123 0.76 -8.80 9.65
CA VAL A 123 1.38 -7.73 8.87
C VAL A 123 0.40 -7.22 7.83
N MET A 124 -0.26 -8.13 7.10
CA MET A 124 -1.31 -7.75 6.15
C MET A 124 -2.43 -6.96 6.84
N MET A 125 -2.98 -7.49 7.93
CA MET A 125 -4.12 -6.89 8.64
C MET A 125 -3.73 -5.64 9.44
N SER A 126 -2.43 -5.45 9.75
CA SER A 126 -1.99 -4.27 10.50
C SER A 126 -2.33 -2.95 9.81
N VAL A 127 -2.51 -2.95 8.49
CA VAL A 127 -2.87 -1.76 7.72
C VAL A 127 -4.21 -1.17 8.20
N GLU A 128 -5.26 -1.99 8.25
CA GLU A 128 -6.58 -1.55 8.72
C GLU A 128 -6.60 -1.31 10.25
N ASN A 129 -5.87 -2.12 11.03
CA ASN A 129 -5.79 -1.93 12.48
C ASN A 129 -5.10 -0.62 12.86
N LEU A 130 -4.04 -0.24 12.13
CA LEU A 130 -3.34 1.02 12.35
C LEU A 130 -4.16 2.20 11.82
N LYS A 131 -4.81 2.06 10.66
CA LYS A 131 -5.78 3.06 10.17
C LYS A 131 -6.82 3.39 11.24
N ALA A 132 -7.37 2.40 11.94
CA ALA A 132 -8.27 2.65 13.07
C ALA A 132 -7.59 3.46 14.20
N GLY A 133 -6.31 3.21 14.47
CA GLY A 133 -5.51 4.01 15.41
C GLY A 133 -5.36 5.49 15.02
N PHE A 134 -5.19 5.77 13.72
CA PHE A 134 -5.15 7.14 13.15
C PHE A 134 -6.55 7.80 13.01
N LEU A 135 -7.63 7.05 13.25
CA LEU A 135 -9.00 7.56 13.24
C LEU A 135 -9.60 7.69 14.65
N ARG A 136 -9.02 7.02 15.66
CA ARG A 136 -9.58 6.86 17.01
C ARG A 136 -9.87 8.19 17.71
N GLU A 137 -8.90 9.11 17.71
CA GLU A 137 -9.04 10.40 18.40
C GLU A 137 -9.55 11.49 17.46
N LYS A 138 -9.01 11.52 16.25
CA LYS A 138 -9.30 12.47 15.19
C LYS A 138 -9.07 11.77 13.86
N ASP A 139 -9.81 12.14 12.82
CA ASP A 139 -9.49 11.69 11.46
C ASP A 139 -8.32 12.51 10.91
N GLU A 140 -7.10 12.02 11.15
CA GLU A 140 -5.87 12.69 10.71
C GLU A 140 -5.68 12.69 9.20
N PHE A 141 -6.30 11.72 8.49
CA PHE A 141 -6.23 11.65 7.04
C PHE A 141 -7.04 12.79 6.43
N SER A 142 -8.31 12.93 6.85
CA SER A 142 -9.20 13.99 6.36
C SER A 142 -8.72 15.38 6.76
N GLN A 143 -8.19 15.56 7.98
CA GLN A 143 -7.64 16.85 8.44
C GLN A 143 -6.49 17.36 7.56
N ARG A 144 -5.74 16.44 6.95
CA ARG A 144 -4.60 16.76 6.08
C ARG A 144 -4.95 16.70 4.60
N GLY A 145 -6.20 16.38 4.25
CA GLY A 145 -6.62 16.17 2.87
C GLY A 145 -5.91 14.99 2.19
N ILE A 146 -5.46 14.00 2.95
CA ILE A 146 -4.76 12.82 2.44
C ILE A 146 -5.76 11.67 2.28
N LYS A 147 -5.86 11.11 1.08
CA LYS A 147 -6.66 9.90 0.84
C LYS A 147 -5.88 8.66 1.24
N PHE A 148 -6.43 7.87 2.16
CA PHE A 148 -5.88 6.56 2.54
C PHE A 148 -6.37 5.46 1.58
N VAL A 149 -5.45 4.65 1.05
CA VAL A 149 -5.75 3.56 0.11
C VAL A 149 -4.98 2.30 0.52
N SER A 150 -5.69 1.20 0.72
CA SER A 150 -5.15 -0.06 1.23
C SER A 150 -5.65 -1.27 0.41
N PRO A 151 -5.15 -1.48 -0.82
CA PRO A 151 -5.64 -2.57 -1.65
C PRO A 151 -5.25 -3.92 -1.03
N PHE A 152 -6.08 -4.93 -1.30
CA PHE A 152 -5.72 -6.33 -1.09
C PHE A 152 -4.80 -6.79 -2.24
N VAL A 153 -3.67 -7.43 -1.92
CA VAL A 153 -2.61 -7.72 -2.90
C VAL A 153 -2.17 -9.18 -2.83
N PRO A 154 -2.72 -10.06 -3.69
CA PRO A 154 -2.33 -11.45 -3.78
C PRO A 154 -1.20 -11.66 -4.81
N PHE A 155 0.06 -11.36 -4.46
CA PHE A 155 1.17 -11.49 -5.42
C PHE A 155 1.49 -12.93 -5.85
N ALA A 156 0.97 -13.95 -5.15
CA ALA A 156 1.14 -15.34 -5.55
C ALA A 156 0.15 -15.74 -6.66
N GLU A 157 -0.94 -14.98 -6.85
CA GLU A 157 -1.95 -15.17 -7.89
C GLU A 157 -1.98 -13.95 -8.84
N PRO A 158 -0.99 -13.81 -9.75
CA PRO A 158 -0.90 -12.63 -10.63
C PRO A 158 -2.09 -12.47 -11.58
N GLU A 159 -2.86 -13.53 -11.84
CA GLU A 159 -4.04 -13.51 -12.70
C GLU A 159 -5.20 -12.71 -12.11
N ILE A 160 -5.34 -12.69 -10.77
CA ILE A 160 -6.43 -11.98 -10.07
C ILE A 160 -5.99 -10.64 -9.51
N LEU A 161 -4.68 -10.40 -9.37
CA LEU A 161 -4.12 -9.14 -8.88
C LEU A 161 -4.67 -7.88 -9.59
N PRO A 162 -4.82 -7.83 -10.93
CA PRO A 162 -5.37 -6.65 -11.60
C PRO A 162 -6.79 -6.30 -11.18
N LYS A 163 -7.61 -7.30 -10.84
CA LYS A 163 -8.98 -7.09 -10.37
C LYS A 163 -8.97 -6.32 -9.05
N TYR A 164 -8.20 -6.79 -8.07
CA TYR A 164 -8.12 -6.12 -6.77
C TYR A 164 -7.54 -4.71 -6.86
N LEU A 165 -6.51 -4.50 -7.69
CA LEU A 165 -5.93 -3.17 -7.89
C LEU A 165 -6.88 -2.21 -8.62
N TRP A 166 -7.83 -2.71 -9.40
CA TRP A 166 -8.84 -1.90 -10.08
C TRP A 166 -10.02 -1.54 -9.18
N GLU A 167 -10.43 -2.46 -8.29
CA GLU A 167 -11.58 -2.29 -7.40
C GLU A 167 -11.26 -1.47 -6.13
N SER A 168 -9.97 -1.32 -5.78
CA SER A 168 -9.51 -0.65 -4.55
C SER A 168 -9.39 0.87 -4.63
#